data_AF-A0A814D2Y4-F1
#
_entry.id   AF-A0A814D2Y4-F1
#
_cell.length_a   1.000
_cell.length_b   1.000
_cell.length_c   1.000
_cell.angle_alpha   90.00
_cell.angle_beta   90.00
_cell.angle_gamma   90.00
#
_symmetry.space_group_name_H-M   'P 1'
#
loop_
_entity.id
_entity.type
_entity.pdbx_description
1 polymer ?
#
loop_
_entity_poly.entity_id
_entity_poly.type
_entity_poly.pdbx_seq_one_letter_code
_entity_poly.pdbx_strand_id
1 'polypeptide(L)'
;MQSTALNCNDDDQIAFNIMKKTRAAKSSNIQEAAFMYSQLLRDIFCEMDTPLEIMIDFCREKYYHDKIYLKFINELKDLYFKQSPIHWYTQDGFLYKILNDSLRTLDIKNLIHLRRYIKDLHMELLSLHKMSSNVEWPKLFRGVHMPASQFNILMQNQGCLLSFNQFLSTTYNRDLAMFYAGSSNVEDNSIAVVFEIIVSHGSFKTTFANIENLSNFGSGEEEVLFSMGSVFRIETIEKLNNDVGTFIIRLHLTDDNDIYLTQVTEQFRLEMLNIPPYQKLIHLLYRMGEYQQAEQIALFYMKPLTEGPAASLFNCSMVSWMTGDRDNSNKMCIEGLELERRTLSSNDPKLIQTYRNLAYIYSMKGCMRKALEYYLEYVKIERDSPSLASGYGSIGRIYEMKEDFINACIYYKQALKLRSKCLPETHPEIAVSYLRLGVVSYKLDYYSDALIFLKKSLNIQQSSLPEYHHQIADTHHWIGSALGLQGNMHEAINHFEKAIAIGSKTLGIEHKQINGYIKARDCLRLLIS
;
A
#
# COMPACT_ATOMS: atom_id res chain seq x y z
N MET A 1 6.33 -31.58 32.60
CA MET A 1 5.45 -30.62 31.92
C MET A 1 6.20 -30.18 30.69
N GLN A 2 5.54 -30.16 29.53
CA GLN A 2 6.19 -29.95 28.23
C GLN A 2 5.59 -28.73 27.51
N SER A 3 6.32 -28.17 26.55
CA SER A 3 5.94 -26.98 25.78
C SER A 3 4.51 -27.03 25.25
N THR A 4 3.70 -26.04 25.62
CA THR A 4 2.40 -25.84 24.98
C THR A 4 2.53 -25.56 23.51
N ALA A 5 3.63 -24.92 23.10
CA ALA A 5 3.89 -24.71 21.69
C ALA A 5 4.03 -26.04 20.94
N LEU A 6 4.57 -27.09 21.56
CA LEU A 6 4.64 -28.45 21.00
C LEU A 6 3.31 -29.21 21.07
N ASN A 7 2.48 -28.93 22.06
CA ASN A 7 1.21 -29.62 22.29
C ASN A 7 0.03 -28.99 21.51
N CYS A 8 -0.30 -29.54 20.34
CA CYS A 8 -1.55 -29.20 19.63
C CYS A 8 -2.76 -29.81 20.38
N ASN A 9 -3.39 -29.07 21.27
CA ASN A 9 -4.76 -29.41 21.72
C ASN A 9 -5.76 -29.16 20.56
N ASP A 10 -6.98 -29.67 20.65
CA ASP A 10 -8.02 -29.58 19.60
C ASP A 10 -8.31 -28.14 19.10
N ASP A 11 -8.03 -27.12 19.91
CA ASP A 11 -8.21 -25.70 19.58
C ASP A 11 -7.04 -25.09 18.78
N ASP A 12 -5.89 -25.77 18.71
CA ASP A 12 -4.60 -25.29 18.18
C ASP A 12 -4.32 -25.84 16.77
N GLN A 13 -5.27 -25.63 15.85
CA GLN A 13 -5.10 -26.05 14.45
C GLN A 13 -4.01 -25.22 13.75
N ILE A 14 -3.06 -25.89 13.09
CA ILE A 14 -2.01 -25.20 12.33
C ILE A 14 -2.59 -24.56 11.07
N ALA A 15 -2.46 -23.24 10.95
CA ALA A 15 -2.84 -22.48 9.76
C ALA A 15 -1.69 -22.39 8.75
N PHE A 16 -1.97 -22.76 7.51
CA PHE A 16 -1.01 -22.70 6.42
C PHE A 16 -1.64 -22.24 5.10
N ASN A 17 -0.79 -21.69 4.24
CA ASN A 17 -1.14 -21.29 2.87
C ASN A 17 -0.29 -22.05 1.86
N ILE A 18 -0.87 -22.37 0.70
CA ILE A 18 -0.18 -23.09 -0.38
C ILE A 18 -0.09 -22.22 -1.62
N MET A 19 1.09 -22.20 -2.23
CA MET A 19 1.33 -21.56 -3.51
C MET A 19 1.63 -22.59 -4.59
N LYS A 20 0.72 -22.68 -5.56
CA LYS A 20 0.83 -23.61 -6.70
C LYS A 20 1.86 -23.11 -7.71
N LYS A 21 2.60 -24.04 -8.33
CA LYS A 21 3.43 -23.76 -9.51
C LYS A 21 2.53 -23.52 -10.73
N THR A 22 1.94 -22.34 -10.85
CA THR A 22 1.22 -21.95 -12.08
C THR A 22 2.06 -20.99 -12.91
N ARG A 23 2.21 -21.34 -14.20
CA ARG A 23 2.88 -20.53 -15.24
C ARG A 23 2.37 -19.09 -15.20
N ALA A 24 3.30 -18.15 -15.34
CA ALA A 24 3.09 -16.75 -15.69
C ALA A 24 1.72 -16.50 -16.36
N ALA A 25 0.75 -16.09 -15.57
CA ALA A 25 -0.55 -15.67 -16.05
C ALA A 25 -0.98 -14.48 -15.20
N LYS A 26 -1.28 -13.37 -15.88
CA LYS A 26 -1.77 -12.09 -15.38
C LYS A 26 -3.13 -12.21 -14.66
N SER A 27 -3.25 -13.03 -13.61
CA SER A 27 -4.50 -13.22 -12.88
C SER A 27 -4.32 -13.21 -11.36
N SER A 28 -4.83 -12.13 -10.77
CA SER A 28 -5.24 -11.88 -9.37
C SER A 28 -4.16 -11.86 -8.27
N ASN A 29 -3.76 -10.64 -7.92
CA ASN A 29 -2.89 -10.20 -6.81
C ASN A 29 -3.17 -10.78 -5.39
N ILE A 30 -4.28 -11.51 -5.18
CA ILE A 30 -4.81 -11.89 -3.86
C ILE A 30 -4.16 -13.18 -3.34
N GLN A 31 -4.01 -14.22 -4.16
CA GLN A 31 -3.45 -15.51 -3.70
C GLN A 31 -1.98 -15.38 -3.29
N GLU A 32 -1.21 -14.60 -4.02
CA GLU A 32 0.19 -14.30 -3.68
C GLU A 32 0.30 -13.47 -2.41
N ALA A 33 -0.59 -12.49 -2.22
CA ALA A 33 -0.67 -11.70 -0.99
C ALA A 33 -0.98 -12.60 0.21
N ALA A 34 -1.99 -13.46 0.09
CA ALA A 34 -2.40 -14.41 1.12
C ALA A 34 -1.33 -15.46 1.41
N PHE A 35 -0.48 -15.83 0.46
CA PHE A 35 0.64 -16.72 0.74
C PHE A 35 1.76 -16.02 1.54
N MET A 36 2.05 -14.77 1.22
CA MET A 36 3.16 -14.00 1.79
C MET A 36 2.81 -13.20 3.04
N TYR A 37 1.53 -13.13 3.42
CA TYR A 37 1.09 -12.12 4.39
C TYR A 37 1.79 -12.24 5.73
N SER A 38 2.02 -13.44 6.26
CA SER A 38 2.63 -13.61 7.57
C SER A 38 4.05 -13.05 7.59
N GLN A 39 4.79 -13.24 6.50
CA GLN A 39 6.13 -12.65 6.34
C GLN A 39 6.05 -11.12 6.25
N LEU A 40 5.18 -10.59 5.38
CA LEU A 40 5.03 -9.14 5.18
C LEU A 40 4.49 -8.43 6.43
N LEU A 41 3.54 -9.05 7.12
CA LEU A 41 2.93 -8.56 8.36
C LEU A 41 3.97 -8.44 9.47
N ARG A 42 4.80 -9.48 9.64
CA ARG A 42 5.92 -9.48 10.58
C ARG A 42 6.91 -8.36 10.26
N ASP A 43 7.31 -8.23 9.00
CA ASP A 43 8.24 -7.18 8.56
C ASP A 43 7.64 -5.79 8.86
N ILE A 44 6.35 -5.56 8.57
CA ILE A 44 5.63 -4.32 8.89
C ILE A 44 5.59 -4.07 10.41
N PHE A 45 5.26 -5.07 11.22
CA PHE A 45 5.23 -4.93 12.68
C PHE A 45 6.61 -4.64 13.28
N CYS A 46 7.68 -5.13 12.68
CA CYS A 46 9.04 -4.80 13.09
C CYS A 46 9.35 -3.31 12.91
N GLU A 47 8.74 -2.65 11.93
CA GLU A 47 8.86 -1.20 11.71
C GLU A 47 7.94 -0.36 12.62
N MET A 48 6.96 -0.98 13.30
CA MET A 48 6.00 -0.29 14.15
C MET A 48 6.46 -0.24 15.60
N ASP A 49 7.08 0.86 16.01
CA ASP A 49 7.42 1.06 17.42
C ASP A 49 6.16 1.36 18.25
N THR A 50 6.00 0.64 19.35
CA THR A 50 4.81 0.73 20.21
C THR A 50 5.17 0.42 21.67
N PRO A 51 4.69 1.22 22.64
CA PRO A 51 4.84 0.92 24.06
C PRO A 51 4.19 -0.41 24.46
N LEU A 52 4.84 -1.14 25.39
CA LEU A 52 4.35 -2.41 25.92
C LEU A 52 2.98 -2.25 26.59
N GLU A 53 2.74 -1.10 27.21
CA GLU A 53 1.53 -0.76 27.95
C GLU A 53 0.27 -0.91 27.08
N ILE A 54 0.35 -0.57 25.79
CA ILE A 54 -0.77 -0.71 24.86
C ILE A 54 -1.20 -2.18 24.71
N MET A 55 -0.24 -3.10 24.72
CA MET A 55 -0.52 -4.54 24.70
C MET A 55 -1.11 -5.00 26.04
N ILE A 56 -0.51 -4.57 27.15
CA ILE A 56 -0.97 -4.93 28.50
C ILE A 56 -2.41 -4.48 28.74
N ASP A 57 -2.74 -3.23 28.41
CA ASP A 57 -4.07 -2.67 28.61
C ASP A 57 -5.10 -3.39 27.72
N PHE A 58 -4.75 -3.67 26.47
CA PHE A 58 -5.58 -4.50 25.59
C PHE A 58 -5.85 -5.90 26.17
N CYS A 59 -4.82 -6.56 26.70
CA CYS A 59 -4.99 -7.88 27.33
C CYS A 59 -5.88 -7.78 28.58
N ARG A 60 -5.73 -6.74 29.40
CA ARG A 60 -6.61 -6.51 30.57
C ARG A 60 -8.06 -6.31 30.18
N GLU A 61 -8.32 -5.50 29.16
CA GLU A 61 -9.67 -5.27 28.64
C GLU A 61 -10.29 -6.55 28.09
N LYS A 62 -9.52 -7.34 27.35
CA LYS A 62 -10.00 -8.60 26.76
C LYS A 62 -10.31 -9.67 27.79
N TYR A 63 -9.51 -9.76 28.85
CA TYR A 63 -9.64 -10.78 29.90
C TYR A 63 -10.15 -10.23 31.23
N TYR A 64 -10.89 -9.10 31.24
CA TYR A 64 -11.34 -8.42 32.45
C TYR A 64 -12.21 -9.27 33.40
N HIS A 65 -12.83 -10.32 32.87
CA HIS A 65 -13.63 -11.27 33.65
C HIS A 65 -12.82 -12.41 34.28
N ASP A 66 -11.64 -12.70 33.76
CA ASP A 66 -10.84 -13.85 34.17
C ASP A 66 -9.78 -13.43 35.19
N LYS A 67 -10.05 -13.73 36.47
CA LYS A 67 -9.14 -13.38 37.57
C LYS A 67 -7.77 -14.04 37.45
N ILE A 68 -7.69 -15.23 36.84
CA ILE A 68 -6.43 -15.96 36.67
C ILE A 68 -5.59 -15.24 35.62
N TYR A 69 -6.17 -14.96 34.45
CA TYR A 69 -5.45 -14.21 33.41
C TYR A 69 -5.10 -12.79 33.84
N LEU A 70 -5.96 -12.08 34.59
CA LEU A 70 -5.60 -10.77 35.13
C LEU A 70 -4.37 -10.81 36.04
N LYS A 71 -4.20 -11.86 36.85
CA LYS A 71 -3.00 -12.05 37.66
C LYS A 71 -1.76 -12.21 36.76
N PHE A 72 -1.84 -13.08 35.76
CA PHE A 72 -0.75 -13.28 34.79
C PHE A 72 -0.44 -12.02 33.99
N ILE A 73 -1.43 -11.22 33.59
CA ILE A 73 -1.22 -9.96 32.87
C ILE A 73 -0.46 -8.95 33.74
N ASN A 74 -0.71 -8.93 35.06
CA ASN A 74 0.06 -8.08 35.98
C ASN A 74 1.50 -8.57 36.14
N GLU A 75 1.71 -9.89 36.26
CA GLU A 75 3.06 -10.48 36.28
C GLU A 75 3.82 -10.18 34.96
N LEU A 76 3.15 -10.31 33.81
CA LEU A 76 3.69 -9.96 32.50
C LEU A 76 4.16 -8.50 32.51
N LYS A 77 3.35 -7.55 32.97
CA LYS A 77 3.73 -6.13 33.03
C LYS A 77 5.05 -5.90 33.78
N ASP A 78 5.27 -6.59 34.91
CA ASP A 78 6.42 -6.36 35.79
C ASP A 78 7.67 -7.17 35.38
N LEU A 79 7.48 -8.28 34.67
CA LEU A 79 8.52 -9.25 34.35
C LEU A 79 8.84 -9.35 32.86
N TYR A 80 8.08 -8.70 31.97
CA TYR A 80 8.22 -8.85 30.52
C TYR A 80 9.67 -8.69 30.04
N PHE A 81 10.35 -7.61 30.45
CA PHE A 81 11.75 -7.34 30.06
C PHE A 81 12.80 -8.09 30.90
N LYS A 82 12.39 -8.77 31.97
CA LYS A 82 13.28 -9.59 32.81
C LYS A 82 13.34 -11.04 32.33
N GLN A 83 12.36 -11.44 31.52
CA GLN A 83 12.27 -12.77 30.92
C GLN A 83 12.37 -12.65 29.40
N SER A 84 12.71 -13.76 28.76
CA SER A 84 12.75 -13.85 27.30
C SER A 84 11.33 -13.80 26.69
N PRO A 85 11.08 -13.09 25.59
CA PRO A 85 9.85 -13.26 24.80
C PRO A 85 9.53 -14.72 24.48
N ILE A 86 10.55 -15.55 24.19
CA ILE A 86 10.40 -16.99 23.96
C ILE A 86 9.88 -17.73 25.22
N HIS A 87 10.32 -17.31 26.42
CA HIS A 87 9.79 -17.85 27.68
C HIS A 87 8.27 -17.66 27.76
N TRP A 88 7.78 -16.46 27.46
CA TRP A 88 6.34 -16.18 27.45
C TRP A 88 5.59 -16.92 26.34
N TYR A 89 6.25 -17.21 25.21
CA TYR A 89 5.63 -17.93 24.09
C TYR A 89 5.45 -19.41 24.41
N THR A 90 6.43 -20.01 25.08
CA THR A 90 6.41 -21.44 25.43
C THR A 90 5.58 -21.72 26.68
N GLN A 91 5.27 -20.72 27.51
CA GLN A 91 4.40 -20.91 28.68
C GLN A 91 2.95 -21.21 28.27
N ASP A 92 2.29 -22.15 28.98
CA ASP A 92 0.83 -22.31 28.88
C ASP A 92 0.14 -21.06 29.44
N GLY A 93 -0.31 -20.19 28.56
CA GLY A 93 -0.82 -18.89 28.96
C GLY A 93 -1.70 -18.22 27.92
N PHE A 94 -2.35 -17.16 28.35
CA PHE A 94 -3.24 -16.38 27.49
C PHE A 94 -2.50 -15.79 26.28
N LEU A 95 -1.21 -15.45 26.43
CA LEU A 95 -0.43 -14.76 25.40
C LEU A 95 -0.12 -15.67 24.20
N TYR A 96 0.24 -16.93 24.47
CA TYR A 96 0.37 -17.95 23.43
C TYR A 96 -0.98 -18.19 22.72
N LYS A 97 -2.06 -18.38 23.48
CA LYS A 97 -3.40 -18.67 22.93
C LYS A 97 -3.89 -17.53 22.04
N ILE A 98 -3.93 -16.29 22.56
CA ILE A 98 -4.41 -15.14 21.80
C ILE A 98 -3.58 -14.89 20.54
N LEU A 99 -2.26 -15.07 20.61
CA LEU A 99 -1.38 -14.87 19.46
C LEU A 99 -1.66 -15.90 18.37
N ASN A 100 -1.63 -17.19 18.70
CA ASN A 100 -1.82 -18.25 17.72
C ASN A 100 -3.24 -18.25 17.14
N ASP A 101 -4.27 -18.01 17.97
CA ASP A 101 -5.64 -17.83 17.48
C ASP A 101 -5.76 -16.67 16.49
N SER A 102 -5.15 -15.53 16.81
CA SER A 102 -5.21 -14.35 15.96
C SER A 102 -4.43 -14.53 14.65
N LEU A 103 -3.30 -15.24 14.68
CA LEU A 103 -2.53 -15.58 13.47
C LEU A 103 -3.28 -16.59 12.59
N ARG A 104 -3.98 -17.55 13.19
CA ARG A 104 -4.80 -18.57 12.51
C ARG A 104 -6.00 -17.97 11.81
N THR A 105 -6.68 -17.05 12.49
CA THR A 105 -7.93 -16.43 12.01
C THR A 105 -7.70 -15.11 11.28
N LEU A 106 -6.44 -14.66 11.18
CA LEU A 106 -6.08 -13.33 10.69
C LEU A 106 -6.88 -12.23 11.42
N ASP A 107 -7.00 -12.31 12.74
CA ASP A 107 -7.65 -11.26 13.54
C ASP A 107 -6.68 -10.07 13.68
N ILE A 108 -6.71 -9.15 12.71
CA ILE A 108 -5.73 -8.07 12.67
C ILE A 108 -5.83 -7.14 13.89
N LYS A 109 -7.03 -7.02 14.48
CA LYS A 109 -7.26 -6.15 15.63
C LYS A 109 -6.43 -6.64 16.80
N ASN A 110 -6.48 -7.93 17.10
CA ASN A 110 -5.63 -8.53 18.13
C ASN A 110 -4.15 -8.46 17.74
N LEU A 111 -3.80 -8.81 16.49
CA LEU A 111 -2.41 -8.86 16.04
C LEU A 111 -1.72 -7.50 16.14
N ILE A 112 -2.42 -6.41 15.86
CA ILE A 112 -1.88 -5.07 16.06
C ILE A 112 -1.60 -4.83 17.53
N HIS A 113 -2.50 -5.13 18.45
CA HIS A 113 -2.20 -4.94 19.87
C HIS A 113 -1.03 -5.82 20.36
N LEU A 114 -0.83 -6.99 19.75
CA LEU A 114 0.28 -7.91 20.02
C LEU A 114 1.55 -7.61 19.21
N ARG A 115 1.55 -6.59 18.32
CA ARG A 115 2.66 -6.33 17.38
C ARG A 115 4.01 -6.13 18.07
N ARG A 116 4.01 -5.55 19.28
CA ARG A 116 5.22 -5.38 20.08
C ARG A 116 5.82 -6.74 20.46
N TYR A 117 4.99 -7.65 20.92
CA TYR A 117 5.41 -9.00 21.29
C TYR A 117 5.85 -9.82 20.08
N ILE A 118 5.14 -9.72 18.96
CA ILE A 118 5.54 -10.36 17.69
C ILE A 118 6.94 -9.88 17.26
N LYS A 119 7.18 -8.55 17.35
CA LYS A 119 8.49 -7.95 17.06
C LYS A 119 9.56 -8.47 18.01
N ASP A 120 9.33 -8.42 19.32
CA ASP A 120 10.33 -8.85 20.32
C ASP A 120 10.67 -10.34 20.16
N LEU A 121 9.67 -11.20 19.96
CA LEU A 121 9.84 -12.64 19.72
C LEU A 121 10.62 -12.92 18.43
N HIS A 122 10.28 -12.25 17.32
CA HIS A 122 11.02 -12.39 16.06
C HIS A 122 12.47 -11.92 16.18
N MET A 123 12.70 -10.77 16.82
CA MET A 123 14.05 -10.20 16.95
C MET A 123 14.96 -11.05 17.83
N GLU A 124 14.43 -11.66 18.90
CA GLU A 124 15.19 -12.59 19.74
C GLU A 124 15.56 -13.86 18.95
N LEU A 125 14.61 -14.46 18.22
CA LEU A 125 14.89 -15.58 17.34
C LEU A 125 15.91 -15.23 16.25
N LEU A 126 15.83 -14.02 15.67
CA LEU A 126 16.78 -13.55 14.66
C LEU A 126 18.20 -13.40 15.23
N SER A 127 18.31 -12.94 16.47
CA SER A 127 19.59 -12.87 17.18
C SER A 127 20.19 -14.26 17.36
N LEU A 128 19.40 -15.21 17.87
CA LEU A 128 19.84 -16.60 18.07
C LEU A 128 20.21 -17.29 16.76
N HIS A 129 19.40 -17.11 15.72
CA HIS A 129 19.65 -17.65 14.38
C HIS A 129 20.99 -17.18 13.81
N LYS A 130 21.34 -15.91 13.98
CA LYS A 130 22.63 -15.38 13.53
C LYS A 130 23.81 -16.01 14.27
N MET A 131 23.63 -16.37 15.55
CA MET A 131 24.65 -17.04 16.35
C MET A 131 24.84 -18.52 15.96
N SER A 132 23.85 -19.16 15.34
CA SER A 132 23.86 -20.58 14.93
C SER A 132 24.18 -20.80 13.44
N SER A 133 24.75 -19.79 12.77
CA SER A 133 24.99 -19.76 11.31
C SER A 133 25.90 -20.86 10.74
N ASN A 134 26.60 -21.62 11.59
CA ASN A 134 27.47 -22.74 11.20
C ASN A 134 27.04 -24.10 11.79
N VAL A 135 25.82 -24.20 12.34
CA VAL A 135 25.31 -25.44 12.92
C VAL A 135 24.64 -26.28 11.84
N GLU A 136 25.04 -27.55 11.72
CA GLU A 136 24.29 -28.53 10.96
C GLU A 136 23.04 -28.93 11.74
N TRP A 137 21.88 -28.76 11.12
CA TRP A 137 20.61 -29.04 11.76
C TRP A 137 20.17 -30.48 11.48
N PRO A 138 19.91 -31.30 12.52
CA PRO A 138 19.27 -32.59 12.31
C PRO A 138 17.83 -32.39 11.81
N LYS A 139 17.19 -33.50 11.43
CA LYS A 139 15.76 -33.49 11.08
C LYS A 139 14.94 -32.98 12.26
N LEU A 140 13.97 -32.12 11.95
CA LEU A 140 13.03 -31.59 12.92
C LEU A 140 11.67 -32.24 12.70
N PHE A 141 10.90 -32.39 13.76
CA PHE A 141 9.61 -33.05 13.71
C PHE A 141 8.53 -32.19 14.36
N ARG A 142 7.34 -32.22 13.77
CA ARG A 142 6.13 -31.65 14.38
C ARG A 142 4.94 -32.59 14.18
N GLY A 143 4.37 -33.05 15.30
CA GLY A 143 3.11 -33.78 15.32
C GLY A 143 1.92 -32.85 15.23
N VAL A 144 0.93 -33.23 14.43
CA VAL A 144 -0.28 -32.44 14.19
C VAL A 144 -1.47 -33.35 14.03
N HIS A 145 -2.56 -33.00 14.68
CA HIS A 145 -3.87 -33.56 14.43
C HIS A 145 -4.65 -32.56 13.55
N MET A 146 -5.04 -32.95 12.32
CA MET A 146 -5.68 -32.02 11.38
C MET A 146 -6.94 -32.57 10.72
N PRO A 147 -7.92 -31.73 10.36
CA PRO A 147 -9.10 -32.17 9.62
C PRO A 147 -8.72 -32.81 8.28
N ALA A 148 -9.45 -33.87 7.88
CA ALA A 148 -9.22 -34.53 6.60
C ALA A 148 -9.32 -33.59 5.38
N SER A 149 -10.13 -32.53 5.48
CA SER A 149 -10.22 -31.49 4.46
C SER A 149 -8.91 -30.73 4.27
N GLN A 150 -8.21 -30.35 5.35
CA GLN A 150 -6.90 -29.70 5.30
C GLN A 150 -5.81 -30.66 4.81
N PHE A 151 -5.83 -31.91 5.28
CA PHE A 151 -4.90 -32.93 4.79
C PHE A 151 -5.04 -33.17 3.29
N ASN A 152 -6.28 -33.25 2.77
CA ASN A 152 -6.54 -33.41 1.33
C ASN A 152 -5.98 -32.24 0.50
N ILE A 153 -5.96 -31.02 1.05
CA ILE A 153 -5.30 -29.87 0.42
C ILE A 153 -3.79 -30.11 0.30
N LEU A 154 -3.13 -30.61 1.35
CA LEU A 154 -1.70 -30.95 1.29
C LEU A 154 -1.42 -32.05 0.26
N MET A 155 -2.24 -33.11 0.25
CA MET A 155 -2.14 -34.23 -0.70
C MET A 155 -2.20 -33.78 -2.16
N GLN A 156 -3.10 -32.85 -2.49
CA GLN A 156 -3.26 -32.35 -3.86
C GLN A 156 -2.14 -31.40 -4.31
N ASN A 157 -1.27 -30.96 -3.39
CA ASN A 157 -0.27 -29.93 -3.65
C ASN A 157 1.15 -30.38 -3.32
N GLN A 158 1.42 -31.70 -3.36
CA GLN A 158 2.79 -32.20 -3.31
C GLN A 158 3.67 -31.50 -4.37
N GLY A 159 4.87 -31.07 -3.97
CA GLY A 159 5.81 -30.29 -4.78
C GLY A 159 5.61 -28.76 -4.74
N CYS A 160 4.50 -28.28 -4.18
CA CYS A 160 4.20 -26.86 -4.02
C CYS A 160 4.87 -26.25 -2.77
N LEU A 161 4.81 -24.93 -2.66
CA LEU A 161 5.28 -24.20 -1.49
C LEU A 161 4.16 -24.09 -0.44
N LEU A 162 4.54 -24.22 0.82
CA LEU A 162 3.72 -24.19 2.02
C LEU A 162 4.27 -23.12 2.96
N SER A 163 3.44 -22.17 3.38
CA SER A 163 3.81 -21.15 4.36
C SER A 163 2.99 -21.35 5.63
N PHE A 164 3.64 -21.39 6.79
CA PHE A 164 2.95 -21.41 8.07
C PHE A 164 2.70 -19.99 8.57
N ASN A 165 1.48 -19.74 9.01
CA ASN A 165 1.07 -18.41 9.45
C ASN A 165 1.52 -18.06 10.87
N GLN A 166 1.82 -19.08 11.66
CA GLN A 166 2.23 -19.00 13.06
C GLN A 166 3.74 -19.21 13.22
N PHE A 167 4.24 -18.93 14.42
CA PHE A 167 5.54 -19.43 14.84
C PHE A 167 5.44 -20.96 14.96
N LEU A 168 6.35 -21.69 14.32
CA LEU A 168 6.27 -23.14 14.22
C LEU A 168 7.26 -23.76 15.20
N SER A 169 6.73 -24.34 16.27
CA SER A 169 7.50 -25.10 17.25
C SER A 169 7.72 -26.54 16.76
N THR A 170 8.95 -27.02 16.88
CA THR A 170 9.40 -28.32 16.38
C THR A 170 10.37 -28.96 17.37
N THR A 171 10.60 -30.27 17.25
CA THR A 171 11.53 -31.00 18.13
C THR A 171 12.46 -31.91 17.34
N TYR A 172 13.63 -32.24 17.90
CA TYR A 172 14.48 -33.32 17.37
C TYR A 172 13.89 -34.72 17.63
N ASN A 173 12.98 -34.85 18.59
CA ASN A 173 12.42 -36.13 19.02
C ASN A 173 11.20 -36.53 18.17
N ARG A 174 11.41 -37.49 17.27
CA ARG A 174 10.35 -38.04 16.42
C ARG A 174 9.23 -38.73 17.21
N ASP A 175 9.57 -39.47 18.27
CA ASP A 175 8.57 -40.20 19.06
C ASP A 175 7.67 -39.24 19.82
N LEU A 176 8.22 -38.11 20.29
CA LEU A 176 7.45 -37.04 20.89
C LEU A 176 6.50 -36.39 19.87
N ALA A 177 6.96 -36.13 18.65
CA ALA A 177 6.10 -35.66 17.57
C ALA A 177 5.00 -36.67 17.21
N MET A 178 5.30 -37.97 17.17
CA MET A 178 4.30 -39.02 16.96
C MET A 178 3.26 -39.05 18.09
N PHE A 179 3.69 -38.89 19.34
CA PHE A 179 2.80 -38.80 20.49
C PHE A 179 1.80 -37.63 20.35
N TYR A 180 2.28 -36.44 19.96
CA TYR A 180 1.41 -35.28 19.74
C TYR A 180 0.52 -35.37 18.49
N ALA A 181 0.94 -36.10 17.45
CA ALA A 181 0.07 -36.34 16.30
C ALA A 181 -1.13 -37.25 16.65
N GLY A 182 -0.95 -38.13 17.63
CA GLY A 182 -1.94 -39.12 18.04
C GLY A 182 -2.19 -40.17 16.97
N SER A 183 -3.41 -40.72 16.94
CA SER A 183 -3.89 -41.65 15.91
C SER A 183 -5.00 -41.01 15.09
N SER A 184 -5.16 -41.43 13.82
CA SER A 184 -6.26 -40.90 13.00
C SER A 184 -7.60 -41.45 13.49
N ASN A 185 -8.59 -40.57 13.65
CA ASN A 185 -9.93 -40.97 14.06
C ASN A 185 -10.92 -40.82 12.89
N VAL A 186 -11.57 -41.93 12.52
CA VAL A 186 -12.57 -41.96 11.45
C VAL A 186 -13.86 -41.23 11.88
N GLU A 187 -14.19 -41.27 13.17
CA GLU A 187 -15.43 -40.64 13.70
C GLU A 187 -15.33 -39.11 13.70
N ASP A 188 -14.16 -38.56 14.03
CA ASP A 188 -13.90 -37.11 14.05
C ASP A 188 -13.39 -36.56 12.70
N ASN A 189 -13.28 -37.44 11.69
CA ASN A 189 -12.76 -37.14 10.34
C ASN A 189 -11.40 -36.39 10.39
N SER A 190 -10.54 -36.83 11.31
CA SER A 190 -9.24 -36.23 11.60
C SER A 190 -8.09 -37.17 11.23
N ILE A 191 -6.99 -36.58 10.80
CA ILE A 191 -5.82 -37.28 10.30
C ILE A 191 -4.61 -36.89 11.14
N ALA A 192 -3.96 -37.91 11.69
CA ALA A 192 -2.69 -37.75 12.40
C ALA A 192 -1.57 -37.57 11.38
N VAL A 193 -0.82 -36.48 11.51
CA VAL A 193 0.27 -36.10 10.61
C VAL A 193 1.52 -35.79 11.40
N VAL A 194 2.66 -36.29 10.95
CA VAL A 194 3.97 -35.84 11.40
C VAL A 194 4.67 -35.14 10.25
N PHE A 195 4.94 -33.85 10.43
CA PHE A 195 5.83 -33.11 9.57
C PHE A 195 7.27 -33.50 9.88
N GLU A 196 7.97 -34.08 8.90
CA GLU A 196 9.41 -34.31 8.93
C GLU A 196 10.07 -33.16 8.17
N ILE A 197 10.72 -32.24 8.89
CA ILE A 197 11.29 -31.01 8.35
C ILE A 197 12.79 -31.19 8.15
N ILE A 198 13.23 -30.97 6.91
CA ILE A 198 14.62 -31.05 6.49
C ILE A 198 15.16 -29.63 6.30
N VAL A 199 16.18 -29.28 7.07
CA VAL A 199 16.93 -28.03 6.96
C VAL A 199 18.26 -28.36 6.29
N SER A 200 18.48 -27.89 5.06
CA SER A 200 19.74 -28.16 4.31
C SER A 200 20.90 -27.31 4.81
N HIS A 201 22.12 -27.57 4.31
CA HIS A 201 23.27 -26.71 4.58
C HIS A 201 23.18 -25.41 3.77
N GLY A 202 23.27 -24.24 4.42
CA GLY A 202 23.30 -22.94 3.74
C GLY A 202 22.93 -21.77 4.64
N SER A 203 23.15 -20.54 4.13
CA SER A 203 22.64 -19.32 4.77
C SER A 203 21.16 -19.14 4.43
N PHE A 204 20.28 -19.24 5.43
CA PHE A 204 18.84 -19.03 5.25
C PHE A 204 18.46 -17.59 5.64
N LYS A 205 17.56 -16.93 4.89
CA LYS A 205 16.82 -15.77 5.43
C LYS A 205 15.75 -16.17 6.45
N THR A 206 15.20 -17.39 6.32
CA THR A 206 14.19 -17.87 7.26
C THR A 206 14.78 -17.97 8.65
N THR A 207 14.18 -17.25 9.60
CA THR A 207 14.65 -17.13 10.97
C THR A 207 14.11 -18.28 11.82
N PHE A 208 15.01 -19.07 12.41
CA PHE A 208 14.69 -20.14 13.36
C PHE A 208 15.89 -20.41 14.28
N ALA A 209 15.62 -20.91 15.49
CA ALA A 209 16.68 -21.22 16.46
C ALA A 209 16.27 -22.32 17.43
N ASN A 210 17.26 -22.99 18.01
CA ASN A 210 17.08 -23.82 19.20
C ASN A 210 16.81 -22.88 20.38
N ILE A 211 15.73 -23.15 21.10
CA ILE A 211 15.22 -22.30 22.19
C ILE A 211 15.25 -22.96 23.56
N GLU A 212 15.89 -24.12 23.68
CA GLU A 212 15.96 -24.94 24.91
C GLU A 212 16.31 -24.11 26.17
N ASN A 213 17.30 -23.23 26.08
CA ASN A 213 17.77 -22.45 27.24
C ASN A 213 16.92 -21.21 27.56
N LEU A 214 15.92 -20.90 26.73
CA LEU A 214 15.05 -19.74 26.88
C LEU A 214 13.58 -20.11 27.06
N SER A 215 13.21 -21.37 26.83
CA SER A 215 11.85 -21.85 27.03
C SER A 215 11.45 -21.78 28.51
N ASN A 216 10.14 -21.75 28.77
CA ASN A 216 9.59 -21.83 30.12
C ASN A 216 9.85 -23.17 30.82
N PHE A 217 10.25 -24.22 30.09
CA PHE A 217 10.52 -25.55 30.65
C PHE A 217 12.01 -25.79 30.94
N GLY A 218 12.88 -24.88 30.51
CA GLY A 218 14.33 -24.94 30.72
C GLY A 218 15.04 -26.00 29.87
N SER A 219 16.25 -26.35 30.29
CA SER A 219 17.23 -27.16 29.53
C SER A 219 16.92 -28.66 29.43
N GLY A 220 15.66 -29.02 29.24
CA GLY A 220 15.21 -30.40 29.08
C GLY A 220 14.33 -30.62 27.85
N GLU A 221 14.05 -29.57 27.09
CA GLU A 221 13.25 -29.64 25.87
C GLU A 221 14.07 -29.21 24.67
N GLU A 222 14.34 -30.19 23.81
CA GLU A 222 14.95 -30.04 22.50
C GLU A 222 13.95 -29.40 21.52
N GLU A 223 13.65 -28.11 21.74
CA GLU A 223 12.70 -27.33 20.96
C GLU A 223 13.40 -26.36 19.99
N VAL A 224 12.99 -26.40 18.73
CA VAL A 224 13.42 -25.47 17.68
C VAL A 224 12.21 -24.68 17.21
N LEU A 225 12.30 -23.35 17.31
CA LEU A 225 11.21 -22.45 16.98
C LEU A 225 11.52 -21.68 15.69
N PHE A 226 10.64 -21.82 14.71
CA PHE A 226 10.64 -21.04 13.48
C PHE A 226 9.81 -19.78 13.64
N SER A 227 10.29 -18.68 13.05
CA SER A 227 9.52 -17.44 12.99
C SER A 227 8.33 -17.57 12.05
N MET A 228 7.28 -16.77 12.29
CA MET A 228 6.08 -16.74 11.42
C MET A 228 6.42 -16.40 9.96
N GLY A 229 5.68 -16.99 9.03
CA GLY A 229 5.91 -16.84 7.59
C GLY A 229 7.09 -17.67 7.07
N SER A 230 7.48 -18.73 7.79
CA SER A 230 8.47 -19.70 7.31
C SER A 230 7.88 -20.53 6.17
N VAL A 231 8.64 -20.67 5.09
CA VAL A 231 8.20 -21.33 3.85
C VAL A 231 8.93 -22.65 3.64
N PHE A 232 8.18 -23.67 3.24
CA PHE A 232 8.64 -25.03 3.03
C PHE A 232 8.13 -25.57 1.70
N ARG A 233 8.84 -26.52 1.10
CA ARG A 233 8.37 -27.30 -0.03
C ARG A 233 7.83 -28.64 0.46
N ILE A 234 6.65 -29.02 0.00
CA ILE A 234 6.07 -30.34 0.28
C ILE A 234 6.76 -31.36 -0.63
N GLU A 235 7.62 -32.22 -0.11
CA GLU A 235 8.37 -33.19 -0.94
C GLU A 235 7.61 -34.48 -1.18
N THR A 236 7.32 -35.20 -0.09
CA THR A 236 6.66 -36.51 -0.13
C THR A 236 5.62 -36.62 0.98
N ILE A 237 4.52 -37.27 0.67
CA ILE A 237 3.49 -37.61 1.66
C ILE A 237 3.36 -39.13 1.67
N GLU A 238 3.68 -39.74 2.80
CA GLU A 238 3.75 -41.20 2.96
C GLU A 238 2.90 -41.64 4.14
N LYS A 239 2.20 -42.77 3.99
CA LYS A 239 1.53 -43.41 5.12
C LYS A 239 2.56 -44.19 5.93
N LEU A 240 2.58 -44.04 7.24
CA LEU A 240 3.49 -44.79 8.09
C LEU A 240 3.07 -46.27 8.12
N ASN A 241 3.97 -47.17 7.71
CA ASN A 241 3.73 -48.60 7.80
C ASN A 241 3.83 -49.02 9.27
N ASN A 242 2.70 -49.42 9.86
CA ASN A 242 2.48 -50.10 11.16
C ASN A 242 1.51 -49.39 12.14
N ASP A 243 1.00 -48.20 11.83
CA ASP A 243 0.02 -47.50 12.68
C ASP A 243 -1.29 -47.14 11.98
N VAL A 244 -2.33 -46.94 12.79
CA VAL A 244 -3.72 -46.63 12.39
C VAL A 244 -3.79 -45.23 11.77
N GLY A 245 -3.45 -45.14 10.49
CA GLY A 245 -3.77 -43.97 9.67
C GLY A 245 -2.83 -42.77 9.76
N THR A 246 -1.71 -42.83 10.51
CA THR A 246 -0.77 -41.70 10.59
C THR A 246 0.03 -41.51 9.30
N PHE A 247 0.17 -40.25 8.86
CA PHE A 247 0.94 -39.87 7.68
C PHE A 247 2.20 -39.08 8.05
N ILE A 248 3.28 -39.29 7.31
CA ILE A 248 4.46 -38.43 7.34
C ILE A 248 4.45 -37.53 6.10
N ILE A 249 4.57 -36.22 6.34
CA ILE A 249 4.75 -35.23 5.30
C ILE A 249 6.17 -34.69 5.41
N ARG A 250 7.01 -34.98 4.42
CA ARG A 250 8.35 -34.41 4.34
C ARG A 250 8.29 -33.00 3.81
N LEU A 251 8.82 -32.07 4.59
CA LEU A 251 8.91 -30.66 4.28
C LEU A 251 10.39 -30.28 4.16
N HIS A 252 10.74 -29.62 3.06
CA HIS A 252 12.08 -29.08 2.88
C HIS A 252 12.05 -27.57 3.11
N LEU A 253 12.88 -27.06 4.01
CA LEU A 253 12.98 -25.61 4.24
C LEU A 253 13.51 -24.95 2.97
N THR A 254 12.69 -24.09 2.36
CA THR A 254 13.10 -23.40 1.13
C THR A 254 14.08 -22.28 1.41
N ASP A 255 15.02 -22.10 0.49
CA ASP A 255 16.12 -21.14 0.58
C ASP A 255 15.83 -19.83 -0.19
N ASP A 256 16.78 -18.90 -0.07
CA ASP A 256 16.78 -17.60 -0.71
C ASP A 256 16.80 -17.65 -2.26
N ASN A 257 17.01 -18.83 -2.86
CA ASN A 257 17.17 -18.99 -4.30
C ASN A 257 15.87 -19.39 -5.02
N ASP A 258 14.77 -19.59 -4.30
CA ASP A 258 13.47 -19.74 -4.96
C ASP A 258 13.10 -18.42 -5.65
N ILE A 259 13.35 -18.38 -6.96
CA ILE A 259 13.17 -17.20 -7.83
C ILE A 259 11.74 -16.68 -7.70
N TYR A 260 10.76 -17.56 -7.54
CA TYR A 260 9.36 -17.16 -7.43
C TYR A 260 9.09 -16.45 -6.11
N LEU A 261 9.56 -17.03 -5.00
CA LEU A 261 9.43 -16.41 -3.68
C LEU A 261 10.11 -15.04 -3.64
N THR A 262 11.30 -14.92 -4.22
CA THR A 262 12.04 -13.65 -4.30
C THR A 262 11.31 -12.62 -5.15
N GLN A 263 10.81 -13.00 -6.33
CA GLN A 263 10.07 -12.09 -7.22
C GLN A 263 8.82 -11.52 -6.55
N VAL A 264 8.00 -12.38 -5.94
CA VAL A 264 6.78 -11.95 -5.27
C VAL A 264 7.12 -11.08 -4.06
N THR A 265 8.06 -11.50 -3.21
CA THR A 265 8.44 -10.74 -2.01
C THR A 265 9.01 -9.36 -2.36
N GLU A 266 9.92 -9.29 -3.33
CA GLU A 266 10.55 -8.02 -3.75
C GLU A 266 9.55 -7.11 -4.46
N GLN A 267 8.62 -7.64 -5.26
CA GLN A 267 7.55 -6.83 -5.84
C GLN A 267 6.70 -6.17 -4.74
N PHE A 268 6.26 -6.91 -3.74
CA PHE A 268 5.50 -6.35 -2.60
C PHE A 268 6.32 -5.31 -1.83
N ARG A 269 7.62 -5.55 -1.62
CA ARG A 269 8.51 -4.60 -0.95
C ARG A 269 8.70 -3.31 -1.74
N LEU A 270 8.86 -3.39 -3.06
CA LEU A 270 8.98 -2.24 -3.95
C LEU A 270 7.70 -1.41 -4.00
N GLU A 271 6.53 -2.05 -4.04
CA GLU A 271 5.23 -1.35 -3.94
C GLU A 271 5.08 -0.58 -2.63
N MET A 272 5.67 -1.09 -1.55
CA MET A 272 5.58 -0.52 -0.21
C MET A 272 6.77 0.37 0.17
N LEU A 273 7.68 0.64 -0.76
CA LEU A 273 8.88 1.42 -0.50
C LEU A 273 8.51 2.86 -0.15
N ASN A 274 9.09 3.39 0.93
CA ASN A 274 8.84 4.75 1.46
C ASN A 274 7.41 5.03 1.97
N ILE A 275 6.63 4.00 2.27
CA ILE A 275 5.30 4.13 2.88
C ILE A 275 5.38 3.96 4.41
N PRO A 276 4.68 4.77 5.23
CA PRO A 276 4.58 4.55 6.68
C PRO A 276 4.06 3.15 7.04
N PRO A 277 4.56 2.51 8.14
CA PRO A 277 4.23 1.11 8.44
C PRO A 277 2.74 0.78 8.55
N TYR A 278 1.93 1.66 9.15
CA TYR A 278 0.47 1.43 9.24
C TYR A 278 -0.22 1.49 7.87
N GLN A 279 0.29 2.29 6.93
CA GLN A 279 -0.22 2.34 5.56
C GLN A 279 0.20 1.10 4.77
N LYS A 280 1.41 0.57 5.01
CA LYS A 280 1.83 -0.75 4.49
C LYS A 280 0.89 -1.86 4.96
N LEU A 281 0.48 -1.83 6.23
CA LEU A 281 -0.46 -2.79 6.78
C LEU A 281 -1.83 -2.73 6.09
N ILE A 282 -2.35 -1.52 5.90
CA ILE A 282 -3.61 -1.29 5.16
C ILE A 282 -3.48 -1.84 3.74
N HIS A 283 -2.38 -1.53 3.02
CA HIS A 283 -2.12 -2.05 1.68
C HIS A 283 -2.10 -3.57 1.64
N LEU A 284 -1.41 -4.23 2.58
CA LEU A 284 -1.37 -5.69 2.67
C LEU A 284 -2.77 -6.30 2.85
N LEU A 285 -3.58 -5.75 3.76
CA LEU A 285 -4.95 -6.24 4.00
C LEU A 285 -5.83 -6.06 2.76
N TYR A 286 -5.73 -4.92 2.06
CA TYR A 286 -6.42 -4.70 0.78
C TYR A 286 -5.99 -5.72 -0.28
N ARG A 287 -4.69 -6.01 -0.39
CA ARG A 287 -4.15 -7.00 -1.31
C ARG A 287 -4.66 -8.41 -1.01
N MET A 288 -4.96 -8.71 0.25
CA MET A 288 -5.59 -9.97 0.66
C MET A 288 -7.12 -10.01 0.51
N GLY A 289 -7.76 -8.89 0.14
CA GLY A 289 -9.23 -8.79 0.11
C GLY A 289 -9.88 -8.55 1.47
N GLU A 290 -9.08 -8.30 2.52
CA GLU A 290 -9.52 -8.07 3.90
C GLU A 290 -9.94 -6.61 4.13
N TYR A 291 -10.91 -6.14 3.34
CA TYR A 291 -11.27 -4.71 3.27
C TYR A 291 -11.81 -4.16 4.59
N GLN A 292 -12.64 -4.93 5.29
CA GLN A 292 -13.22 -4.51 6.57
C GLN A 292 -12.15 -4.36 7.65
N GLN A 293 -11.17 -5.26 7.67
CA GLN A 293 -10.03 -5.20 8.57
C GLN A 293 -9.14 -3.99 8.24
N ALA A 294 -8.87 -3.75 6.96
CA ALA A 294 -8.11 -2.59 6.51
C ALA A 294 -8.73 -1.25 6.95
N GLU A 295 -10.06 -1.14 6.85
CA GLU A 295 -10.82 0.02 7.34
C GLU A 295 -10.68 0.22 8.85
N GLN A 296 -10.81 -0.86 9.63
CA GLN A 296 -10.64 -0.78 11.10
C GLN A 296 -9.25 -0.28 11.49
N ILE A 297 -8.21 -0.71 10.77
CA ILE A 297 -6.83 -0.27 11.03
C ILE A 297 -6.62 1.19 10.66
N ALA A 298 -7.21 1.63 9.54
CA ALA A 298 -7.22 3.03 9.18
C ALA A 298 -7.86 3.87 10.30
N LEU A 299 -9.03 3.47 10.80
CA LEU A 299 -9.72 4.16 11.89
C LEU A 299 -8.92 4.16 13.20
N PHE A 300 -8.26 3.05 13.53
CA PHE A 300 -7.45 2.90 14.75
C PHE A 300 -6.27 3.88 14.78
N TYR A 301 -5.50 3.97 13.69
CA TYR A 301 -4.31 4.83 13.64
C TYR A 301 -4.59 6.31 13.33
N MET A 302 -5.83 6.66 12.97
CA MET A 302 -6.16 8.02 12.51
C MET A 302 -6.92 8.89 13.51
N LYS A 303 -7.13 8.42 14.75
CA LYS A 303 -7.56 9.28 15.86
C LYS A 303 -6.36 9.64 16.77
N PRO A 304 -5.96 10.92 16.95
CA PRO A 304 -6.33 12.15 16.25
C PRO A 304 -5.13 12.77 15.52
N LEU A 305 -5.15 12.76 14.19
CA LEU A 305 -4.45 13.76 13.39
C LEU A 305 -5.47 14.38 12.46
N THR A 306 -6.31 15.26 13.00
CA THR A 306 -7.05 16.34 12.29
C THR A 306 -7.89 16.00 11.04
N GLU A 307 -7.95 14.77 10.55
CA GLU A 307 -8.48 14.36 9.25
C GLU A 307 -9.33 13.09 9.42
N GLY A 308 -10.54 13.07 8.87
CA GLY A 308 -11.55 12.02 9.13
C GLY A 308 -11.43 10.77 8.23
N PRO A 309 -12.32 9.77 8.40
CA PRO A 309 -12.32 8.48 7.66
C PRO A 309 -12.28 8.59 6.13
N ALA A 310 -12.74 9.70 5.57
CA ALA A 310 -12.75 9.94 4.14
C ALA A 310 -11.44 10.53 3.60
N ALA A 311 -10.64 11.24 4.40
CA ALA A 311 -9.26 11.59 4.04
C ALA A 311 -8.40 10.31 3.91
N SER A 312 -8.72 9.31 4.73
CA SER A 312 -8.12 7.98 4.73
C SER A 312 -8.48 7.18 3.48
N LEU A 313 -9.77 7.11 3.14
CA LEU A 313 -10.25 6.49 1.90
C LEU A 313 -9.70 7.20 0.67
N PHE A 314 -9.53 8.53 0.75
CA PHE A 314 -8.88 9.30 -0.29
C PHE A 314 -7.38 8.96 -0.46
N ASN A 315 -6.60 8.90 0.62
CA ASN A 315 -5.19 8.52 0.54
C ASN A 315 -5.01 7.08 0.03
N CYS A 316 -5.87 6.16 0.46
CA CYS A 316 -5.89 4.79 -0.08
C CYS A 316 -6.29 4.77 -1.58
N SER A 317 -7.25 5.60 -2.00
CA SER A 317 -7.63 5.73 -3.41
C SER A 317 -6.49 6.25 -4.30
N MET A 318 -5.61 7.10 -3.75
CA MET A 318 -4.41 7.60 -4.42
C MET A 318 -3.36 6.49 -4.59
N VAL A 319 -3.16 5.68 -3.55
CA VAL A 319 -2.25 4.51 -3.61
C VAL A 319 -2.78 3.48 -4.61
N SER A 320 -4.08 3.17 -4.60
CA SER A 320 -4.71 2.28 -5.60
C SER A 320 -4.61 2.83 -7.03
N TRP A 321 -4.64 4.16 -7.21
CA TRP A 321 -4.45 4.78 -8.51
C TRP A 321 -2.99 4.67 -9.01
N MET A 322 -2.01 4.91 -8.12
CA MET A 322 -0.59 4.80 -8.44
C MET A 322 -0.16 3.36 -8.76
N THR A 323 -0.85 2.37 -8.20
CA THR A 323 -0.58 0.93 -8.40
C THR A 323 -1.34 0.31 -9.58
N GLY A 324 -2.17 1.10 -10.29
CA GLY A 324 -2.87 0.66 -11.50
C GLY A 324 -4.25 0.04 -11.29
N ASP A 325 -4.72 -0.09 -10.04
CA ASP A 325 -6.06 -0.57 -9.71
C ASP A 325 -7.10 0.56 -9.76
N ARG A 326 -7.55 0.84 -10.99
CA ARG A 326 -8.38 2.01 -11.30
C ARG A 326 -9.82 1.90 -10.81
N ASP A 327 -10.35 0.69 -10.70
CA ASP A 327 -11.74 0.42 -10.31
C ASP A 327 -11.91 0.52 -8.80
N ASN A 328 -10.98 -0.06 -8.03
CA ASN A 328 -11.00 0.09 -6.57
C ASN A 328 -10.71 1.52 -6.13
N SER A 329 -9.77 2.21 -6.79
CA SER A 329 -9.56 3.66 -6.59
C SER A 329 -10.86 4.46 -6.74
N ASN A 330 -11.67 4.19 -7.77
CA ASN A 330 -12.95 4.88 -7.99
C ASN A 330 -13.99 4.54 -6.92
N LYS A 331 -14.08 3.28 -6.52
CA LYS A 331 -15.04 2.82 -5.51
C LYS A 331 -14.79 3.48 -4.16
N MET A 332 -13.54 3.46 -3.69
CA MET A 332 -13.12 4.03 -2.41
C MET A 332 -13.34 5.56 -2.34
N CYS A 333 -13.09 6.24 -3.46
CA CYS A 333 -13.41 7.64 -3.66
C CYS A 333 -14.90 7.97 -3.46
N ILE A 334 -15.79 7.15 -4.00
CA ILE A 334 -17.24 7.36 -3.93
C ILE A 334 -17.78 7.03 -2.54
N GLU A 335 -17.35 5.91 -1.96
CA GLU A 335 -17.76 5.49 -0.61
C GLU A 335 -17.34 6.51 0.46
N GLY A 336 -16.11 7.05 0.36
CA GLY A 336 -15.64 8.12 1.26
C GLY A 336 -16.48 9.39 1.18
N LEU A 337 -16.86 9.80 -0.04
CA LEU A 337 -17.72 10.97 -0.24
C LEU A 337 -19.14 10.75 0.29
N GLU A 338 -19.73 9.57 0.09
CA GLU A 338 -21.07 9.27 0.62
C GLU A 338 -21.10 9.31 2.14
N LEU A 339 -20.05 8.81 2.79
CA LEU A 339 -19.93 8.83 4.24
C LEU A 339 -19.81 10.27 4.78
N GLU A 340 -19.01 11.13 4.14
CA GLU A 340 -18.92 12.55 4.52
C GLU A 340 -20.23 13.29 4.29
N ARG A 341 -20.94 13.05 3.18
CA ARG A 341 -22.25 13.68 2.91
C ARG A 341 -23.30 13.36 3.98
N ARG A 342 -23.21 12.19 4.63
CA ARG A 342 -24.13 11.77 5.69
C ARG A 342 -23.75 12.30 7.07
N THR A 343 -22.47 12.60 7.28
CA THR A 343 -21.91 12.86 8.63
C THR A 343 -21.48 14.29 8.85
N LEU A 344 -21.14 15.02 7.77
CA LEU A 344 -20.64 16.37 7.82
C LEU A 344 -21.67 17.37 7.29
N SER A 345 -21.61 18.59 7.80
CA SER A 345 -22.40 19.69 7.24
C SER A 345 -21.93 19.99 5.81
N SER A 346 -22.83 20.53 4.97
CA SER A 346 -22.51 20.80 3.55
C SER A 346 -21.36 21.79 3.35
N ASN A 347 -20.95 22.52 4.39
CA ASN A 347 -19.84 23.48 4.36
C ASN A 347 -18.62 23.01 5.16
N ASP A 348 -18.54 21.73 5.52
CA ASP A 348 -17.42 21.21 6.27
C ASP A 348 -16.13 21.23 5.42
N PRO A 349 -15.01 21.79 5.92
CA PRO A 349 -13.73 21.83 5.21
C PRO A 349 -13.24 20.47 4.70
N LYS A 350 -13.60 19.36 5.36
CA LYS A 350 -13.22 18.01 4.94
C LYS A 350 -13.98 17.58 3.69
N LEU A 351 -15.28 17.82 3.65
CA LEU A 351 -16.11 17.56 2.48
C LEU A 351 -15.65 18.39 1.26
N ILE A 352 -15.25 19.64 1.50
CA ILE A 352 -14.64 20.52 0.49
C ILE A 352 -13.35 19.88 -0.06
N GLN A 353 -12.46 19.44 0.82
CA GLN A 353 -11.20 18.80 0.44
C GLN A 353 -11.44 17.53 -0.38
N THR A 354 -12.42 16.70 -0.02
CA THR A 354 -12.81 15.50 -0.76
C THR A 354 -13.32 15.83 -2.17
N TYR A 355 -14.18 16.85 -2.33
CA TYR A 355 -14.59 17.27 -3.68
C TYR A 355 -13.42 17.73 -4.54
N ARG A 356 -12.47 18.49 -3.99
CA ARG A 356 -11.26 18.93 -4.71
C ARG A 356 -10.44 17.74 -5.22
N ASN A 357 -10.29 16.77 -4.34
CA ASN A 357 -9.52 15.56 -4.50
C ASN A 357 -10.12 14.62 -5.56
N LEU A 358 -11.42 14.39 -5.50
CA LEU A 358 -12.16 13.62 -6.51
C LEU A 358 -12.12 14.28 -7.88
N ALA A 359 -12.28 15.60 -7.93
CA ALA A 359 -12.23 16.36 -9.16
C ALA A 359 -10.86 16.19 -9.85
N TYR A 360 -9.77 16.22 -9.09
CA TYR A 360 -8.43 15.96 -9.59
C TYR A 360 -8.26 14.54 -10.13
N ILE A 361 -8.71 13.51 -9.39
CA ILE A 361 -8.61 12.11 -9.84
C ILE A 361 -9.38 11.89 -11.15
N TYR A 362 -10.62 12.36 -11.24
CA TYR A 362 -11.42 12.19 -12.46
C TYR A 362 -10.86 13.00 -13.64
N SER A 363 -10.22 14.14 -13.38
CA SER A 363 -9.48 14.91 -14.39
C SER A 363 -8.32 14.10 -14.95
N MET A 364 -7.51 13.48 -14.07
CA MET A 364 -6.40 12.61 -14.46
C MET A 364 -6.86 11.35 -15.22
N LYS A 365 -8.05 10.83 -14.92
CA LYS A 365 -8.68 9.72 -15.66
C LYS A 365 -9.25 10.13 -17.03
N GLY A 366 -9.28 11.42 -17.35
CA GLY A 366 -9.93 11.93 -18.56
C GLY A 366 -11.46 11.94 -18.49
N CYS A 367 -12.05 11.63 -17.33
CA CYS A 367 -13.49 11.62 -17.10
C CYS A 367 -14.01 13.04 -16.82
N MET A 368 -13.95 13.90 -17.84
CA MET A 368 -14.19 15.34 -17.74
C MET A 368 -15.56 15.71 -17.16
N ARG A 369 -16.60 14.88 -17.39
CA ARG A 369 -17.94 15.11 -16.84
C ARG A 369 -17.95 15.02 -15.31
N LYS A 370 -17.44 13.92 -14.75
CA LYS A 370 -17.38 13.72 -13.29
C LYS A 370 -16.41 14.70 -12.63
N ALA A 371 -15.28 14.99 -13.28
CA ALA A 371 -14.34 16.00 -12.81
C ALA A 371 -15.03 17.37 -12.68
N LEU A 372 -15.81 17.78 -13.69
CA LEU A 372 -16.56 19.03 -13.67
C LEU A 372 -17.62 19.05 -12.55
N GLU A 373 -18.38 17.95 -12.39
CA GLU A 373 -19.38 17.83 -11.31
C GLU A 373 -18.74 18.08 -9.94
N TYR A 374 -17.62 17.43 -9.62
CA TYR A 374 -16.95 17.62 -8.33
C TYR A 374 -16.24 18.98 -8.18
N TYR A 375 -15.64 19.52 -9.25
CA TYR A 375 -15.11 20.87 -9.19
C TYR A 375 -16.21 21.90 -8.94
N LEU A 376 -17.39 21.74 -9.55
CA LEU A 376 -18.53 22.64 -9.32
C LEU A 376 -19.04 22.57 -7.89
N GLU A 377 -19.11 21.39 -7.28
CA GLU A 377 -19.46 21.26 -5.86
C GLU A 377 -18.39 21.88 -4.94
N TYR A 378 -17.11 21.63 -5.22
CA TYR A 378 -15.99 22.25 -4.50
C TYR A 378 -16.06 23.79 -4.50
N VAL A 379 -16.24 24.41 -5.67
CA VAL A 379 -16.26 25.89 -5.78
C VAL A 379 -17.56 26.54 -5.32
N LYS A 380 -18.65 25.78 -5.14
CA LYS A 380 -19.90 26.29 -4.53
C LYS A 380 -19.75 26.48 -3.03
N ILE A 381 -18.96 25.62 -2.39
CA ILE A 381 -18.86 25.52 -0.93
C ILE A 381 -17.70 26.37 -0.42
N GLU A 382 -16.53 26.27 -1.05
CA GLU A 382 -15.33 27.04 -0.68
C GLU A 382 -15.45 28.49 -1.14
N ARG A 383 -15.36 29.46 -0.23
CA ARG A 383 -15.66 30.88 -0.53
C ARG A 383 -14.44 31.78 -0.71
N ASP A 384 -13.28 31.47 -0.10
CA ASP A 384 -12.10 32.34 -0.15
C ASP A 384 -10.83 31.55 0.25
N SER A 385 -10.34 30.67 -0.64
CA SER A 385 -9.08 29.95 -0.46
C SER A 385 -8.16 30.10 -1.67
N PRO A 386 -6.83 30.21 -1.51
CA PRO A 386 -5.88 30.16 -2.62
C PRO A 386 -6.05 28.91 -3.49
N SER A 387 -6.47 27.79 -2.90
CA SER A 387 -6.74 26.54 -3.62
C SER A 387 -7.95 26.61 -4.58
N LEU A 388 -8.86 27.57 -4.35
CA LEU A 388 -10.04 27.80 -5.19
C LEU A 388 -9.66 28.32 -6.58
N ALA A 389 -8.56 29.07 -6.69
CA ALA A 389 -8.06 29.55 -7.98
C ALA A 389 -7.66 28.39 -8.92
N SER A 390 -7.05 27.34 -8.38
CA SER A 390 -6.70 26.12 -9.13
C SER A 390 -7.94 25.34 -9.55
N GLY A 391 -8.98 25.32 -8.70
CA GLY A 391 -10.29 24.76 -9.02
C GLY A 391 -10.93 25.47 -10.22
N TYR A 392 -11.04 26.80 -10.17
CA TYR A 392 -11.55 27.59 -11.29
C TYR A 392 -10.71 27.44 -12.57
N GLY A 393 -9.38 27.39 -12.46
CA GLY A 393 -8.51 27.12 -13.61
C GLY A 393 -8.77 25.74 -14.25
N SER A 394 -9.06 24.74 -13.43
CA SER A 394 -9.39 23.38 -13.90
C SER A 394 -10.76 23.32 -14.58
N ILE A 395 -11.77 23.99 -14.01
CA ILE A 395 -13.09 24.15 -14.64
C ILE A 395 -12.97 24.87 -15.99
N GLY A 396 -12.22 25.97 -16.03
CA GLY A 396 -11.98 26.73 -17.26
C GLY A 396 -11.36 25.86 -18.35
N ARG A 397 -10.39 25.00 -17.99
CA ARG A 397 -9.77 24.04 -18.93
C ARG A 397 -10.76 22.99 -19.44
N ILE A 398 -11.64 22.49 -18.58
CA ILE A 398 -12.67 21.52 -18.99
C ILE A 398 -13.62 22.17 -20.01
N TYR A 399 -14.02 23.43 -19.82
CA TYR A 399 -14.83 24.15 -20.79
C TYR A 399 -14.05 24.50 -22.09
N GLU A 400 -12.77 24.86 -21.99
CA GLU A 400 -11.89 25.05 -23.16
C GLU A 400 -11.86 23.78 -24.03
N MET A 401 -11.72 22.60 -23.40
CA MET A 401 -11.73 21.30 -24.09
C MET A 401 -13.10 20.92 -24.69
N LYS A 402 -14.19 21.50 -24.18
CA LYS A 402 -15.54 21.35 -24.74
C LYS A 402 -15.87 22.42 -25.79
N GLU A 403 -14.92 23.28 -26.12
CA GLU A 403 -15.09 24.44 -27.02
C GLU A 403 -16.12 25.46 -26.53
N ASP A 404 -16.47 25.43 -25.24
CA ASP A 404 -17.31 26.45 -24.59
C ASP A 404 -16.41 27.56 -24.05
N PHE A 405 -15.93 28.38 -24.97
CA PHE A 405 -14.97 29.45 -24.69
C PHE A 405 -15.55 30.55 -23.80
N ILE A 406 -16.87 30.75 -23.81
CA ILE A 406 -17.53 31.75 -22.96
C ILE A 406 -17.42 31.33 -21.50
N ASN A 407 -17.81 30.10 -21.15
CA ASN A 407 -17.68 29.60 -19.78
C ASN A 407 -16.21 29.47 -19.37
N ALA A 408 -15.32 29.04 -20.27
CA ALA A 408 -13.89 29.01 -20.00
C ALA A 408 -13.36 30.41 -19.57
N CYS A 409 -13.76 31.46 -20.29
CA CYS A 409 -13.38 32.84 -19.99
C CYS A 409 -13.88 33.28 -18.60
N ILE A 410 -15.12 32.96 -18.23
CA ILE A 410 -15.71 33.29 -16.92
C ILE A 410 -14.85 32.67 -15.80
N TYR A 411 -14.57 31.37 -15.88
CA TYR A 411 -13.82 30.66 -14.84
C TYR A 411 -12.34 31.08 -14.78
N TYR A 412 -11.70 31.34 -15.93
CA TYR A 412 -10.34 31.88 -15.93
C TYR A 412 -10.25 33.30 -15.34
N LYS A 413 -11.26 34.15 -15.54
CA LYS A 413 -11.33 35.47 -14.86
C LYS A 413 -11.48 35.32 -13.35
N GLN A 414 -12.28 34.37 -12.88
CA GLN A 414 -12.40 34.06 -11.44
C GLN A 414 -11.08 33.57 -10.85
N ALA A 415 -10.39 32.65 -11.54
CA ALA A 415 -9.06 32.19 -11.13
C ALA A 415 -8.03 33.33 -11.08
N LEU A 416 -8.02 34.20 -12.09
CA LEU A 416 -7.16 35.39 -12.14
C LEU A 416 -7.43 36.32 -10.95
N LYS A 417 -8.70 36.65 -10.68
CA LYS A 417 -9.09 37.54 -9.58
C LYS A 417 -8.56 37.05 -8.23
N LEU A 418 -8.68 35.75 -7.95
CA LEU A 418 -8.18 35.15 -6.71
C LEU A 418 -6.65 35.12 -6.66
N ARG A 419 -5.98 34.71 -7.74
CA ARG A 419 -4.51 34.72 -7.83
C ARG A 419 -3.95 36.12 -7.60
N SER A 420 -4.54 37.15 -8.22
CA SER A 420 -4.14 38.55 -8.03
C SER A 420 -4.41 39.09 -6.62
N LYS A 421 -5.35 38.51 -5.87
CA LYS A 421 -5.59 38.86 -4.46
C LYS A 421 -4.57 38.21 -3.53
N CYS A 422 -4.08 37.01 -3.85
CA CYS A 422 -3.31 36.17 -2.93
C CYS A 422 -1.81 36.04 -3.27
N LEU A 423 -1.40 36.40 -4.49
CA LEU A 423 -0.03 36.20 -4.98
C LEU A 423 0.59 37.54 -5.42
N PRO A 424 1.93 37.68 -5.36
CA PRO A 424 2.62 38.82 -5.96
C PRO A 424 2.27 38.98 -7.43
N GLU A 425 2.21 40.20 -7.96
CA GLU A 425 1.84 40.46 -9.36
C GLU A 425 2.75 39.77 -10.38
N THR A 426 3.99 39.49 -9.99
CA THR A 426 5.00 38.78 -10.82
C THR A 426 4.90 37.25 -10.73
N HIS A 427 3.93 36.70 -10.01
CA HIS A 427 3.85 35.25 -9.79
C HIS A 427 3.47 34.49 -11.09
N PRO A 428 4.17 33.41 -11.47
CA PRO A 428 3.93 32.67 -12.72
C PRO A 428 2.49 32.21 -12.93
N GLU A 429 1.78 31.79 -11.89
CA GLU A 429 0.36 31.40 -11.96
C GLU A 429 -0.58 32.52 -12.45
N ILE A 430 -0.25 33.79 -12.18
CA ILE A 430 -1.00 34.94 -12.73
C ILE A 430 -0.76 35.01 -14.24
N ALA A 431 0.47 34.77 -14.70
CA ALA A 431 0.80 34.72 -16.10
C ALA A 431 0.05 33.58 -16.83
N VAL A 432 -0.08 32.41 -16.20
CA VAL A 432 -0.86 31.29 -16.73
C VAL A 432 -2.33 31.67 -16.91
N SER A 433 -2.94 32.35 -15.94
CA SER A 433 -4.31 32.87 -16.09
C SER A 433 -4.44 33.82 -17.28
N TYR A 434 -3.52 34.77 -17.44
CA TYR A 434 -3.54 35.70 -18.56
C TYR A 434 -3.31 34.99 -19.90
N LEU A 435 -2.42 34.02 -19.97
CA LEU A 435 -2.20 33.22 -21.17
C LEU A 435 -3.51 32.52 -21.58
N ARG A 436 -4.17 31.84 -20.64
CA ARG A 436 -5.43 31.13 -20.91
C ARG A 436 -6.56 32.07 -21.35
N LEU A 437 -6.70 33.23 -20.71
CA LEU A 437 -7.64 34.26 -21.17
C LEU A 437 -7.31 34.75 -22.58
N GLY A 438 -6.02 34.95 -22.89
CA GLY A 438 -5.57 35.31 -24.22
C GLY A 438 -5.93 34.27 -25.28
N VAL A 439 -5.69 33.00 -25.00
CA VAL A 439 -6.03 31.88 -25.90
C VAL A 439 -7.55 31.79 -26.12
N VAL A 440 -8.34 31.87 -25.06
CA VAL A 440 -9.80 31.79 -25.16
C VAL A 440 -10.38 33.01 -25.90
N SER A 441 -9.84 34.22 -25.66
CA SER A 441 -10.19 35.41 -26.44
C SER A 441 -9.84 35.26 -27.93
N TYR A 442 -8.69 34.67 -28.25
CA TYR A 442 -8.31 34.36 -29.63
C TYR A 442 -9.30 33.39 -30.28
N LYS A 443 -9.73 32.35 -29.55
CA LYS A 443 -10.72 31.36 -30.04
C LYS A 443 -12.14 31.92 -30.20
N LEU A 444 -12.43 33.05 -29.55
CA LEU A 444 -13.66 33.82 -29.71
C LEU A 444 -13.52 34.95 -30.75
N ASP A 445 -12.41 34.97 -31.51
CA ASP A 445 -12.08 36.00 -32.50
C ASP A 445 -11.90 37.42 -31.94
N TYR A 446 -11.77 37.56 -30.62
CA TYR A 446 -11.45 38.82 -29.93
C TYR A 446 -9.93 39.05 -29.89
N TYR A 447 -9.30 39.18 -31.06
CA TYR A 447 -7.83 39.22 -31.18
C TYR A 447 -7.18 40.41 -30.46
N SER A 448 -7.85 41.56 -30.39
CA SER A 448 -7.34 42.74 -29.65
C SER A 448 -7.23 42.46 -28.16
N ASP A 449 -8.28 41.88 -27.56
CA ASP A 449 -8.28 41.49 -26.15
C ASP A 449 -7.29 40.35 -25.88
N ALA A 450 -7.20 39.40 -26.82
CA ALA A 450 -6.21 38.33 -26.75
C ALA A 450 -4.80 38.90 -26.61
N LEU A 451 -4.42 39.87 -27.46
CA LEU A 451 -3.11 40.51 -27.39
C LEU A 451 -2.86 41.24 -26.07
N ILE A 452 -3.86 41.91 -25.51
CA ILE A 452 -3.74 42.56 -24.19
C ILE A 452 -3.39 41.52 -23.12
N PHE A 453 -4.12 40.42 -23.06
CA PHE A 453 -3.86 39.37 -22.06
C PHE A 453 -2.54 38.64 -22.30
N LEU A 454 -2.23 38.29 -23.55
CA LEU A 454 -0.99 37.60 -23.90
C LEU A 454 0.25 38.46 -23.61
N LYS A 455 0.20 39.77 -23.89
CA LYS A 455 1.30 40.69 -23.54
C LYS A 455 1.50 40.83 -22.04
N LYS A 456 0.41 40.86 -21.24
CA LYS A 456 0.51 40.82 -19.78
C LYS A 456 1.14 39.52 -19.28
N SER A 457 0.73 38.37 -19.83
CA SER A 457 1.32 37.07 -19.52
C SER A 457 2.83 37.05 -19.82
N LEU A 458 3.21 37.50 -21.02
CA LEU A 458 4.59 37.52 -21.47
C LEU A 458 5.49 38.36 -20.55
N ASN A 459 5.04 39.56 -20.16
CA ASN A 459 5.79 40.44 -19.28
C ASN A 459 6.05 39.77 -17.92
N ILE A 460 5.03 39.16 -17.32
CA ILE A 460 5.19 38.43 -16.06
C ILE A 460 6.14 37.24 -16.25
N GLN A 461 5.98 36.44 -17.30
CA GLN A 461 6.85 35.29 -17.57
C GLN A 461 8.32 35.70 -17.74
N GLN A 462 8.61 36.78 -18.46
CA GLN A 462 9.97 37.28 -18.65
C GLN A 462 10.61 37.76 -17.34
N SER A 463 9.81 38.23 -16.39
CA SER A 463 10.31 38.66 -15.07
C SER A 463 10.47 37.50 -14.07
N SER A 464 9.79 36.37 -14.28
CA SER A 464 9.62 35.32 -13.26
C SER A 464 10.10 33.93 -13.67
N LEU A 465 10.36 33.69 -14.96
CA LEU A 465 10.83 32.42 -15.50
C LEU A 465 12.21 32.57 -16.15
N PRO A 466 12.99 31.48 -16.27
CA PRO A 466 14.21 31.49 -17.05
C PRO A 466 13.97 31.95 -18.49
N GLU A 467 14.93 32.65 -19.08
CA GLU A 467 14.86 33.23 -20.44
C GLU A 467 14.39 32.22 -21.49
N TYR A 468 14.84 30.98 -21.36
CA TYR A 468 14.47 29.85 -22.23
C TYR A 468 13.46 28.95 -21.52
N HIS A 469 12.29 29.44 -21.15
CA HIS A 469 11.21 28.60 -20.63
C HIS A 469 10.15 28.34 -21.71
N HIS A 470 9.69 27.10 -21.86
CA HIS A 470 8.76 26.69 -22.93
C HIS A 470 7.46 27.54 -22.95
N GLN A 471 6.95 27.94 -21.79
CA GLN A 471 5.75 28.80 -21.71
C GLN A 471 5.95 30.18 -22.38
N ILE A 472 7.17 30.72 -22.41
CA ILE A 472 7.47 31.99 -23.11
C ILE A 472 7.34 31.78 -24.62
N ALA A 473 7.81 30.64 -25.14
CA ALA A 473 7.65 30.29 -26.55
C ALA A 473 6.17 30.17 -26.93
N ASP A 474 5.36 29.53 -26.08
CA ASP A 474 3.92 29.36 -26.31
C ASP A 474 3.19 30.70 -26.33
N THR A 475 3.49 31.60 -25.39
CA THR A 475 2.91 32.95 -25.38
C THR A 475 3.29 33.72 -26.64
N HIS A 476 4.55 33.65 -27.09
CA HIS A 476 4.97 34.26 -28.35
C HIS A 476 4.24 33.69 -29.57
N HIS A 477 4.01 32.38 -29.62
CA HIS A 477 3.22 31.76 -30.67
C HIS A 477 1.80 32.33 -30.72
N TRP A 478 1.11 32.42 -29.58
CA TRP A 478 -0.25 32.95 -29.53
C TRP A 478 -0.32 34.44 -29.90
N ILE A 479 0.68 35.24 -29.51
CA ILE A 479 0.80 36.63 -29.93
C ILE A 479 0.96 36.71 -31.46
N GLY A 480 1.85 35.89 -32.03
CA GLY A 480 2.06 35.81 -33.47
C GLY A 480 0.79 35.44 -34.23
N SER A 481 0.06 34.44 -33.75
CA SER A 481 -1.22 34.02 -34.34
C SER A 481 -2.27 35.14 -34.30
N ALA A 482 -2.43 35.81 -33.16
CA ALA A 482 -3.38 36.91 -33.02
C ALA A 482 -3.02 38.12 -33.91
N LEU A 483 -1.74 38.49 -33.99
CA LEU A 483 -1.26 39.56 -34.89
C LEU A 483 -1.46 39.22 -36.36
N GLY A 484 -1.22 37.96 -36.75
CA GLY A 484 -1.43 37.50 -38.12
C GLY A 484 -2.88 37.66 -38.56
N LEU A 485 -3.84 37.30 -37.70
CA LEU A 485 -5.27 37.48 -37.97
C LEU A 485 -5.73 38.94 -37.95
N GLN A 486 -4.98 39.83 -37.29
CA GLN A 486 -5.19 41.28 -37.39
C GLN A 486 -4.51 41.92 -38.62
N GLY A 487 -3.81 41.14 -39.45
CA GLY A 487 -3.07 41.64 -40.61
C GLY A 487 -1.70 42.23 -40.29
N ASN A 488 -1.25 42.19 -39.03
CA ASN A 488 0.09 42.65 -38.60
C ASN A 488 1.15 41.58 -38.88
N MET A 489 1.30 41.20 -40.15
CA MET A 489 2.03 39.99 -40.54
C MET A 489 3.53 40.04 -40.23
N HIS A 490 4.19 41.20 -40.37
CA HIS A 490 5.62 41.34 -40.03
C HIS A 490 5.89 41.15 -38.53
N GLU A 491 5.08 41.75 -37.66
CA GLU A 491 5.21 41.56 -36.21
C GLU A 491 4.90 40.11 -35.81
N ALA A 492 3.91 39.50 -36.46
CA ALA A 492 3.57 38.10 -36.25
C ALA A 492 4.74 37.15 -36.57
N ILE A 493 5.43 37.37 -37.70
CA ILE A 493 6.63 36.60 -38.08
C ILE A 493 7.72 36.72 -37.02
N ASN A 494 8.02 37.93 -36.53
CA ASN A 494 9.01 38.16 -35.48
C ASN A 494 8.64 37.39 -34.19
N HIS A 495 7.37 37.36 -33.83
CA HIS A 495 6.89 36.60 -32.68
C HIS A 495 7.02 35.08 -32.88
N PHE A 496 6.74 34.55 -34.07
CA PHE A 496 7.01 33.14 -34.35
C PHE A 496 8.51 32.82 -34.35
N GLU A 497 9.37 33.70 -34.84
CA GLU A 497 10.83 33.51 -34.79
C GLU A 497 11.33 33.44 -33.34
N LYS A 498 10.83 34.29 -32.45
CA LYS A 498 11.11 34.22 -31.01
C LYS A 498 10.61 32.90 -30.41
N ALA A 499 9.38 32.48 -30.74
CA ALA A 499 8.83 31.21 -30.28
C ALA A 499 9.68 30.01 -30.73
N ILE A 500 10.16 30.01 -31.98
CA ILE A 500 11.04 28.97 -32.53
C ILE A 500 12.40 28.99 -31.82
N ALA A 501 13.02 30.16 -31.64
CA ALA A 501 14.32 30.28 -31.01
C ALA A 501 14.31 29.77 -29.55
N ILE A 502 13.31 30.18 -28.77
CA ILE A 502 13.15 29.75 -27.37
C ILE A 502 12.76 28.27 -27.30
N GLY A 503 11.80 27.85 -28.13
CA GLY A 503 11.31 26.49 -28.15
C GLY A 503 12.35 25.46 -28.61
N SER A 504 13.18 25.81 -29.60
CA SER A 504 14.26 24.92 -30.10
C SER A 504 15.33 24.68 -29.04
N LYS A 505 15.66 25.71 -28.24
CA LYS A 505 16.61 25.57 -27.12
C LYS A 505 16.05 24.74 -25.95
N THR A 506 14.72 24.72 -25.77
CA THR A 506 14.08 24.04 -24.62
C THR A 506 13.65 22.62 -24.90
N LEU A 507 13.03 22.37 -26.06
CA LEU A 507 12.39 21.09 -26.39
C LEU A 507 13.13 20.33 -27.50
N GLY A 508 14.13 20.96 -28.12
CA GLY A 508 14.77 20.46 -29.33
C GLY A 508 14.00 20.83 -30.60
N ILE A 509 14.73 21.01 -31.71
CA ILE A 509 14.17 21.53 -32.97
C ILE A 509 13.16 20.56 -33.63
N GLU A 510 13.29 19.26 -33.36
CA GLU A 510 12.42 18.22 -33.93
C GLU A 510 11.07 18.07 -33.18
N HIS A 511 10.89 18.79 -32.07
CA HIS A 511 9.66 18.68 -31.29
C HIS A 511 8.44 19.19 -32.09
N LYS A 512 7.34 18.41 -32.08
CA LYS A 512 6.12 18.66 -32.88
C LYS A 512 5.58 20.09 -32.74
N GLN A 513 5.72 20.67 -31.56
CA GLN A 513 5.28 22.04 -31.27
C GLN A 513 6.08 23.10 -32.05
N ILE A 514 7.41 22.91 -32.19
CA ILE A 514 8.29 23.83 -32.94
C ILE A 514 7.97 23.78 -34.43
N ASN A 515 7.70 22.59 -34.95
CA ASN A 515 7.23 22.42 -36.32
C ASN A 515 5.92 23.18 -36.58
N GLY A 516 5.03 23.29 -35.59
CA GLY A 516 3.84 24.13 -35.68
C GLY A 516 4.18 25.62 -35.83
N TYR A 517 5.16 26.12 -35.07
CA TYR A 517 5.59 27.51 -35.12
C TYR A 517 6.27 27.86 -36.45
N ILE A 518 7.12 26.97 -36.95
CA ILE A 518 7.77 27.09 -38.26
C ILE A 518 6.72 27.18 -39.37
N LYS A 519 5.74 26.26 -39.39
CA LYS A 519 4.66 26.27 -40.37
C LYS A 519 3.87 27.56 -40.35
N ALA A 520 3.48 28.05 -39.17
CA ALA A 520 2.72 29.29 -39.04
C ALA A 520 3.50 30.51 -39.57
N ARG A 521 4.79 30.61 -39.23
CA ARG A 521 5.69 31.65 -39.75
C ARG A 521 5.81 31.58 -41.27
N ASP A 522 6.03 30.40 -41.82
CA ASP A 522 6.28 30.21 -43.26
C ASP A 522 5.02 30.50 -44.07
N CYS A 523 3.84 30.14 -43.57
CA CYS A 523 2.56 30.56 -44.15
C CYS A 523 2.44 32.09 -44.24
N LEU A 524 2.80 32.82 -43.17
CA LEU A 524 2.76 34.29 -43.21
C LEU A 524 3.80 34.87 -44.18
N ARG A 525 5.00 34.29 -44.28
CA ARG A 525 6.00 34.73 -45.25
C ARG A 525 5.51 34.60 -46.68
N LEU A 526 4.80 33.51 -47.00
CA LEU A 526 4.17 33.30 -48.31
C LEU A 526 3.03 34.29 -48.60
N LEU A 527 2.34 34.78 -47.57
CA LEU A 527 1.26 35.76 -47.73
C LEU A 527 1.78 37.20 -47.97
N ILE A 528 3.03 37.48 -47.59
CA ILE A 528 3.66 38.80 -47.76
C ILE A 528 4.55 38.85 -49.02
N SER A 529 5.04 37.69 -49.51
CA SER A 529 5.78 37.55 -50.78
C SER A 529 4.84 37.61 -51.98
#